data_AF-A0A4W2DEQ0-F1
#
_entry.id   AF-A0A4W2DEQ0-F1
#
_cell.length_a   1.000
_cell.length_b   1.000
_cell.length_c   1.000
_cell.angle_alpha   90.00
_cell.angle_beta   90.00
_cell.angle_gamma   90.00
#
_symmetry.space_group_name_H-M   'P 1'
#
loop_
_entity.id
_entity.type
_entity.pdbx_description
1 polymer ?
#
loop_
_entity_poly.entity_id
_entity_poly.type
_entity_poly.pdbx_seq_one_letter_code
_entity_poly.pdbx_strand_id
1 'polypeptide(L)'
;MGNQLDRITHLNYSELPTGDPSGIEKDELRVGVAYFFSDEEEDLDERGQPDKFGVKAPPGCAPCPESPSRHHHHHHHHHLLHQLVLNETQFSAFRGQECIFSKVSGGPQGADLSVYAVTALPALCEPGDLLELLWLQPAPEPPAPAPHWAVYVGGGQIIHLCQGEIRQDSLYEAGAANVGRVVNSWYRYRPLVAELVVQNACGHLGLKSEEICWTNSESFAAWCRFGKREFKAGGEVPAGTQPPQQQYYLKVHLADNKVHTARFHSLEDLIREKRRIDASGRLRVLQELADLVDDKE
;
A
#
# COMPACT_ATOMS: atom_id res chain seq x y z
N MET A 1 -44.01 32.21 -34.65
CA MET A 1 -44.49 31.37 -35.76
C MET A 1 -43.46 31.55 -36.88
N GLY A 2 -42.58 30.64 -37.24
CA GLY A 2 -42.60 29.19 -37.18
C GLY A 2 -42.21 28.69 -38.58
N ASN A 3 -41.26 27.76 -38.63
CA ASN A 3 -40.97 26.77 -39.70
C ASN A 3 -39.89 27.17 -40.74
N GLN A 4 -38.70 26.52 -40.73
CA GLN A 4 -38.37 25.13 -41.19
C GLN A 4 -38.16 25.12 -42.72
N LEU A 5 -37.24 24.41 -43.38
CA LEU A 5 -36.45 23.19 -43.16
C LEU A 5 -35.40 23.13 -44.31
N ASP A 6 -34.12 22.86 -44.05
CA ASP A 6 -33.37 21.59 -44.26
C ASP A 6 -32.65 21.42 -45.62
N ARG A 7 -31.33 21.13 -45.51
CA ARG A 7 -30.44 20.24 -46.31
C ARG A 7 -30.29 20.56 -47.82
N ILE A 8 -29.08 20.60 -48.36
CA ILE A 8 -28.40 19.41 -48.91
C ILE A 8 -26.94 19.74 -49.30
N THR A 9 -26.02 18.91 -48.79
CA THR A 9 -24.74 18.42 -49.35
C THR A 9 -23.67 19.38 -49.86
N HIS A 10 -22.47 19.31 -49.27
CA HIS A 10 -21.29 18.78 -49.96
C HIS A 10 -20.29 18.24 -48.92
N LEU A 11 -20.04 16.93 -48.99
CA LEU A 11 -18.96 16.21 -48.31
C LEU A 11 -17.60 16.44 -49.02
N ASN A 12 -16.52 16.00 -48.34
CA ASN A 12 -15.16 15.63 -48.80
C ASN A 12 -14.07 16.71 -48.55
N TYR A 13 -12.98 16.50 -47.81
CA TYR A 13 -12.12 15.31 -47.73
C TYR A 13 -11.65 14.97 -46.31
N SER A 14 -12.04 13.78 -45.85
CA SER A 14 -11.17 12.94 -45.02
C SER A 14 -10.55 11.94 -45.99
N GLU A 15 -9.22 11.96 -46.21
CA GLU A 15 -8.41 10.81 -46.67
C GLU A 15 -6.97 11.27 -46.94
N LEU A 16 -6.16 11.40 -45.90
CA LEU A 16 -4.72 11.13 -46.00
C LEU A 16 -4.28 10.31 -44.79
N PRO A 17 -4.20 8.98 -44.92
CA PRO A 17 -3.44 8.13 -44.02
C PRO A 17 -1.95 8.40 -44.26
N THR A 18 -1.27 9.08 -43.33
CA THR A 18 0.20 8.97 -43.28
C THR A 18 0.50 7.71 -42.48
N GLY A 19 0.52 6.59 -43.20
CA GLY A 19 1.02 5.33 -42.68
C GLY A 19 2.47 5.49 -42.24
N ASP A 20 2.76 5.01 -41.03
CA ASP A 20 4.13 4.76 -40.59
C ASP A 20 4.66 3.55 -41.37
N PRO A 21 5.73 3.68 -42.17
CA PRO A 21 6.27 2.61 -42.98
C PRO A 21 6.99 1.61 -42.07
N SER A 22 6.23 0.68 -41.50
CA SER A 22 6.64 -0.67 -41.07
C SER A 22 8.16 -0.92 -41.06
N GLY A 23 8.83 -0.56 -39.96
CA GLY A 23 10.13 -1.10 -39.58
C GLY A 23 9.99 -2.32 -38.67
N ILE A 24 9.13 -3.27 -39.06
CA ILE A 24 9.09 -4.61 -38.47
C ILE A 24 10.33 -5.37 -38.94
N GLU A 25 11.42 -5.26 -38.19
CA GLU A 25 12.39 -6.35 -38.12
C GLU A 25 11.91 -7.31 -37.02
N LYS A 26 11.41 -8.46 -37.49
CA LYS A 26 11.35 -9.69 -36.72
C LYS A 26 12.77 -10.27 -36.59
N ASP A 27 12.96 -11.08 -35.55
CA ASP A 27 14.15 -11.86 -35.17
C ASP A 27 15.28 -11.02 -34.52
N GLU A 28 15.84 -11.39 -33.37
CA GLU A 28 16.01 -12.72 -32.79
C GLU A 28 15.73 -12.72 -31.27
N LEU A 29 15.06 -13.77 -30.80
CA LEU A 29 15.05 -14.18 -29.40
C LEU A 29 16.50 -14.39 -28.94
N ARG A 30 17.07 -13.43 -28.20
CA ARG A 30 18.35 -13.62 -27.52
C ARG A 30 18.12 -14.52 -26.31
N VAL A 31 18.22 -15.82 -26.53
CA VAL A 31 18.30 -16.82 -25.46
C VAL A 31 19.64 -16.64 -24.76
N GLY A 32 19.63 -16.00 -23.60
CA GLY A 32 20.80 -15.96 -22.72
C GLY A 32 21.02 -17.33 -22.09
N VAL A 33 22.09 -18.02 -22.49
CA VAL A 33 22.59 -19.21 -21.80
C VAL A 33 23.47 -18.75 -20.63
N ALA A 34 23.00 -18.95 -19.40
CA ALA A 34 23.84 -18.81 -18.23
C ALA A 34 24.57 -20.13 -17.96
N TYR A 35 25.91 -20.10 -17.95
CA TYR A 35 26.73 -21.22 -17.50
C TYR A 35 26.74 -21.22 -15.97
N PHE A 36 26.20 -22.29 -15.39
CA PHE A 36 26.33 -22.61 -13.98
C PHE A 36 27.72 -23.19 -13.75
N PHE A 37 28.56 -22.52 -12.96
CA PHE A 37 29.73 -23.15 -12.35
C PHE A 37 29.24 -23.91 -11.12
N SER A 38 29.13 -25.22 -11.24
CA SER A 38 29.14 -26.10 -10.07
C SER A 38 30.60 -26.47 -9.86
N ASP A 39 31.24 -25.87 -8.86
CA ASP A 39 32.48 -26.42 -8.32
C ASP A 39 32.08 -27.28 -7.12
N GLU A 40 32.00 -28.57 -7.43
CA GLU A 40 32.40 -29.72 -6.62
C GLU A 40 32.80 -29.46 -5.15
N GLU A 41 31.95 -29.99 -4.27
CA GLU A 41 32.26 -30.81 -3.10
C GLU A 41 33.73 -30.87 -2.63
N GLU A 42 34.00 -30.34 -1.44
CA GLU A 42 35.01 -30.94 -0.55
C GLU A 42 34.53 -30.85 0.90
N ASP A 43 33.81 -31.89 1.35
CA ASP A 43 33.67 -32.24 2.75
C ASP A 43 35.02 -32.75 3.26
N LEU A 44 35.66 -32.04 4.19
CA LEU A 44 36.67 -32.62 5.07
C LEU A 44 36.49 -32.17 6.52
N ASP A 45 36.44 -33.20 7.35
CA ASP A 45 36.12 -33.28 8.76
C ASP A 45 37.03 -32.52 9.73
N GLU A 46 36.39 -32.14 10.84
CA GLU A 46 36.84 -32.22 12.24
C GLU A 46 38.22 -31.66 12.70
N ARG A 47 38.10 -30.77 13.70
CA ARG A 47 38.91 -30.70 14.94
C ARG A 47 40.31 -30.08 14.86
N GLY A 48 40.42 -28.86 15.42
CA GLY A 48 41.68 -28.38 15.98
C GLY A 48 41.79 -26.86 16.15
N GLN A 49 41.36 -26.32 17.30
CA GLN A 49 41.97 -25.11 17.87
C GLN A 49 43.30 -25.47 18.57
N PRO A 50 44.18 -24.52 19.00
CA PRO A 50 44.16 -23.04 18.85
C PRO A 50 45.55 -22.43 18.46
N ASP A 51 45.58 -21.11 18.28
CA ASP A 51 46.55 -20.13 18.83
C ASP A 51 47.16 -19.06 17.86
N LYS A 52 46.83 -17.81 18.20
CA LYS A 52 47.70 -16.61 18.32
C LYS A 52 48.20 -15.89 17.06
N PHE A 53 47.66 -14.69 16.85
CA PHE A 53 48.45 -13.44 16.82
C PHE A 53 47.61 -12.30 17.43
N GLY A 54 48.19 -11.60 18.41
CA GLY A 54 47.49 -10.66 19.28
C GLY A 54 47.78 -9.20 18.97
N VAL A 55 46.82 -8.35 19.34
CA VAL A 55 47.04 -6.93 19.66
C VAL A 55 46.66 -6.75 21.13
N LYS A 56 47.66 -6.37 21.94
CA LYS A 56 47.55 -6.15 23.39
C LYS A 56 46.57 -5.00 23.71
N ALA A 57 45.53 -5.29 24.48
CA ALA A 57 44.81 -4.32 25.30
C ALA A 57 45.41 -4.28 26.73
N PRO A 58 45.34 -3.15 27.46
CA PRO A 58 45.94 -3.00 28.78
C PRO A 58 45.19 -3.84 29.84
N PRO A 59 45.86 -4.29 30.92
CA PRO A 59 45.27 -5.19 31.91
C PRO A 59 44.36 -4.39 32.85
N GLY A 60 43.05 -4.64 32.81
CA GLY A 60 42.14 -4.02 33.79
C GLY A 60 40.64 -4.03 33.54
N CYS A 61 40.13 -4.53 32.40
CA CYS A 61 38.67 -4.62 32.19
C CYS A 61 38.23 -6.08 32.08
N ALA A 62 37.39 -6.50 33.04
CA ALA A 62 36.61 -7.73 32.95
C ALA A 62 35.76 -7.72 31.65
N PRO A 63 35.44 -8.90 31.07
CA PRO A 63 34.47 -8.95 29.99
C PRO A 63 33.13 -8.46 30.54
N CYS A 64 32.64 -7.34 30.01
CA CYS A 64 31.27 -6.94 30.24
C CYS A 64 30.38 -8.09 29.73
N PRO A 65 29.47 -8.66 30.55
CA PRO A 65 28.54 -9.65 30.05
C PRO A 65 27.67 -8.97 28.97
N GLU A 66 27.62 -9.57 27.78
CA GLU A 66 26.68 -9.15 26.74
C GLU A 66 25.27 -9.15 27.34
N SER A 67 24.66 -7.97 27.38
CA SER A 67 23.36 -7.79 28.04
C SER A 67 22.29 -8.64 27.33
N PRO A 68 21.67 -9.62 28.00
CA PRO A 68 20.67 -10.53 27.40
C PRO A 68 19.41 -9.80 26.90
N SER A 69 19.26 -8.52 27.25
CA SER A 69 18.12 -7.67 26.91
C SER A 69 17.99 -7.39 25.41
N ARG A 70 19.09 -7.24 24.64
CA ARG A 70 19.00 -6.87 23.21
C ARG A 70 18.44 -8.00 22.34
N HIS A 71 18.87 -9.24 22.59
CA HIS A 71 18.37 -10.42 21.86
C HIS A 71 16.89 -10.69 22.14
N HIS A 72 16.45 -10.52 23.40
CA HIS A 72 15.04 -10.68 23.77
C HIS A 72 14.13 -9.63 23.10
N HIS A 73 14.56 -8.36 23.04
CA HIS A 73 13.77 -7.31 22.39
C HIS A 73 13.65 -7.53 20.89
N HIS A 74 14.72 -7.99 20.22
CA HIS A 74 14.70 -8.27 18.79
C HIS A 74 13.78 -9.44 18.45
N HIS A 75 13.85 -10.54 19.20
CA HIS A 75 12.94 -11.68 19.02
C HIS A 75 11.48 -11.32 19.29
N HIS A 76 11.21 -10.55 20.34
CA HIS A 76 9.85 -10.11 20.65
C HIS A 76 9.27 -9.18 19.58
N HIS A 77 10.08 -8.26 19.05
CA HIS A 77 9.65 -7.36 17.98
C HIS A 77 9.37 -8.09 16.66
N HIS A 78 10.23 -9.05 16.30
CA HIS A 78 10.03 -9.90 15.13
C HIS A 78 8.77 -10.77 15.27
N HIS A 79 8.51 -11.29 16.46
CA HIS A 79 7.29 -12.05 16.76
C HIS A 79 6.02 -11.19 16.66
N LEU A 80 6.04 -9.95 17.16
CA LEU A 80 4.91 -9.01 17.02
C LEU A 80 4.63 -8.63 15.56
N LEU A 81 5.68 -8.38 14.77
CA LEU A 81 5.57 -8.13 13.33
C LEU A 81 4.90 -9.32 12.61
N HIS A 82 5.36 -10.53 12.91
CA HIS A 82 4.80 -11.74 12.34
C HIS A 82 3.33 -11.95 12.74
N GLN A 83 2.98 -11.72 14.02
CA GLN A 83 1.59 -11.78 14.46
C GLN A 83 0.70 -10.74 13.80
N LEU A 84 1.21 -9.51 13.59
CA LEU A 84 0.45 -8.47 12.89
C LEU A 84 0.12 -8.92 11.47
N VAL A 85 1.11 -9.40 10.70
CA VAL A 85 0.91 -9.87 9.32
C VAL A 85 -0.07 -11.04 9.25
N LEU A 86 0.00 -12.00 10.17
CA LEU A 86 -0.93 -13.14 10.20
C LEU A 86 -2.37 -12.75 10.55
N ASN A 87 -2.55 -11.72 11.37
CA ASN A 87 -3.85 -11.27 11.84
C ASN A 87 -4.44 -10.13 11.01
N GLU A 88 -3.78 -9.73 9.93
CA GLU A 88 -4.31 -8.69 9.05
C GLU A 88 -5.52 -9.17 8.26
N THR A 89 -6.49 -8.27 8.13
CA THR A 89 -7.62 -8.48 7.22
C THR A 89 -7.15 -8.27 5.79
N GLN A 90 -7.49 -9.22 4.93
CA GLN A 90 -7.14 -9.19 3.52
C GLN A 90 -8.33 -8.68 2.70
N PHE A 91 -8.05 -7.83 1.71
CA PHE A 91 -9.08 -7.16 0.92
C PHE A 91 -8.78 -7.21 -0.56
N SER A 92 -9.85 -7.23 -1.36
CA SER A 92 -9.79 -6.80 -2.75
C SER A 92 -11.00 -5.92 -3.04
N ALA A 93 -10.79 -4.78 -3.70
CA ALA A 93 -11.88 -3.90 -4.12
C ALA A 93 -12.01 -3.87 -5.64
N PHE A 94 -13.24 -3.71 -6.11
CA PHE A 94 -13.58 -3.70 -7.52
C PHE A 94 -14.47 -2.51 -7.86
N ARG A 95 -14.33 -2.00 -9.09
CA ARG A 95 -15.30 -1.11 -9.75
C ARG A 95 -15.90 -1.89 -10.91
N GLY A 96 -17.16 -2.29 -10.80
CA GLY A 96 -17.73 -3.29 -11.72
C GLY A 96 -16.94 -4.60 -11.66
N GLN A 97 -16.29 -4.97 -12.78
CA GLN A 97 -15.42 -6.15 -12.87
C GLN A 97 -13.92 -5.84 -12.71
N GLU A 98 -13.54 -4.57 -12.72
CA GLU A 98 -12.14 -4.14 -12.63
C GLU A 98 -11.67 -4.19 -11.17
N CYS A 99 -10.59 -4.93 -10.89
CA CYS A 99 -9.95 -4.88 -9.57
C CYS A 99 -9.17 -3.57 -9.44
N ILE A 100 -9.58 -2.72 -8.49
CA ILE A 100 -8.98 -1.41 -8.26
C ILE A 100 -8.06 -1.39 -7.05
N PHE A 101 -8.20 -2.35 -6.13
CA PHE A 101 -7.38 -2.48 -4.93
C PHE A 101 -7.14 -3.95 -4.57
N SER A 102 -5.94 -4.31 -4.13
CA SER A 102 -5.60 -5.64 -3.66
C SER A 102 -4.58 -5.60 -2.52
N LYS A 103 -4.99 -6.11 -1.35
CA LYS A 103 -4.19 -6.41 -0.16
C LYS A 103 -4.46 -7.87 0.20
N VAL A 104 -3.83 -8.79 -0.52
CA VAL A 104 -3.98 -10.24 -0.35
C VAL A 104 -2.60 -10.88 -0.33
N SER A 105 -2.37 -11.79 0.61
CA SER A 105 -1.10 -12.51 0.76
C SER A 105 -1.03 -13.72 -0.18
N GLY A 106 0.16 -14.07 -0.66
CA GLY A 106 0.45 -15.40 -1.21
C GLY A 106 -0.16 -15.76 -2.58
N GLY A 107 -0.65 -14.80 -3.37
CA GLY A 107 -1.14 -15.03 -4.74
C GLY A 107 -0.11 -14.69 -5.84
N PRO A 108 -0.32 -15.14 -7.11
CA PRO A 108 0.54 -14.77 -8.25
C PRO A 108 0.52 -13.26 -8.59
N GLN A 109 -0.42 -12.51 -8.00
CA GLN A 109 -0.46 -11.03 -7.99
C GLN A 109 -0.59 -10.50 -6.55
N GLY A 110 -0.15 -11.28 -5.57
CA GLY A 110 -0.24 -10.97 -4.15
C GLY A 110 0.56 -9.70 -3.83
N ALA A 111 0.04 -8.90 -2.92
CA ALA A 111 0.77 -7.75 -2.42
C ALA A 111 1.96 -8.23 -1.58
N ASP A 112 3.10 -7.57 -1.70
CA ASP A 112 4.12 -7.70 -0.66
C ASP A 112 3.56 -7.06 0.61
N LEU A 113 3.32 -7.90 1.63
CA LEU A 113 2.81 -7.49 2.92
C LEU A 113 3.95 -7.35 3.94
N SER A 114 5.21 -7.37 3.49
CA SER A 114 6.38 -7.15 4.35
C SER A 114 6.24 -5.83 5.11
N VAL A 115 6.50 -5.91 6.43
CA VAL A 115 6.42 -4.77 7.34
C VAL A 115 7.81 -4.54 7.92
N TYR A 116 8.23 -3.28 7.94
CA TYR A 116 9.55 -2.87 8.38
C TYR A 116 9.45 -1.94 9.58
N ALA A 117 10.48 -1.96 10.42
CA ALA A 117 10.65 -0.90 11.42
C ALA A 117 10.67 0.46 10.72
N VAL A 118 10.04 1.47 11.31
CA VAL A 118 10.01 2.84 10.75
C VAL A 118 11.41 3.37 10.47
N THR A 119 12.41 2.96 11.24
CA THR A 119 13.82 3.34 11.04
C THR A 119 14.46 2.77 9.78
N ALA A 120 13.93 1.67 9.24
CA ALA A 120 14.43 1.07 8.00
C ALA A 120 13.78 1.66 6.75
N LEU A 121 12.57 2.23 6.88
CA LEU A 121 11.79 2.74 5.74
C LEU A 121 12.54 3.78 4.90
N PRO A 122 13.28 4.77 5.44
CA PRO A 122 13.96 5.76 4.61
C PRO A 122 14.98 5.18 3.63
N ALA A 123 15.54 4.00 3.90
CA ALA A 123 16.46 3.30 2.99
C ALA A 123 15.74 2.49 1.90
N LEU A 124 14.43 2.27 2.05
CA LEU A 124 13.58 1.48 1.15
C LEU A 124 12.68 2.34 0.27
N CYS A 125 12.53 3.62 0.59
CA CYS A 125 11.55 4.51 -0.03
C CYS A 125 12.23 5.50 -0.98
N GLU A 126 11.57 5.75 -2.10
CA GLU A 126 11.87 6.85 -3.01
C GLU A 126 10.82 7.97 -2.86
N PRO A 127 11.17 9.25 -3.08
CA PRO A 127 10.19 10.33 -3.08
C PRO A 127 9.02 10.04 -4.02
N GLY A 128 7.79 10.18 -3.53
CA GLY A 128 6.55 9.82 -4.25
C GLY A 128 6.00 8.43 -3.90
N ASP A 129 6.70 7.64 -3.09
CA ASP A 129 6.18 6.38 -2.56
C ASP A 129 5.05 6.60 -1.57
N LEU A 130 4.08 5.69 -1.59
CA LEU A 130 3.02 5.62 -0.57
C LEU A 130 3.45 4.69 0.55
N LEU A 131 3.26 5.18 1.77
CA LEU A 131 3.49 4.41 2.98
C LEU A 131 2.17 4.11 3.67
N GLU A 132 2.04 2.88 4.16
CA GLU A 132 1.09 2.55 5.21
C GLU A 132 1.86 2.38 6.51
N LEU A 133 1.52 3.20 7.49
CA LEU A 133 2.09 3.24 8.82
C LEU A 133 1.15 2.53 9.79
N LEU A 134 1.73 1.67 10.61
CA LEU A 134 1.03 0.73 11.47
C LEU A 134 1.51 0.90 12.93
N TRP A 135 0.59 0.64 13.85
CA TRP A 135 0.85 0.72 15.29
C TRP A 135 0.95 -0.67 15.88
N LEU A 136 2.17 -1.11 16.18
CA LEU A 136 2.36 -2.26 17.06
C LEU A 136 2.24 -1.79 18.50
N GLN A 137 1.07 -1.95 19.10
CA GLN A 137 0.89 -1.85 20.55
C GLN A 137 0.71 -3.23 21.16
N PRO A 138 1.43 -3.57 22.26
CA PRO A 138 1.08 -4.73 23.06
C PRO A 138 -0.26 -4.48 23.75
N ALA A 139 -1.22 -5.38 23.57
CA ALA A 139 -2.55 -5.27 24.18
C ALA A 139 -2.49 -5.24 25.73
N PRO A 140 -3.44 -4.60 26.44
CA PRO A 140 -4.76 -4.18 25.94
C PRO A 140 -5.07 -2.66 26.06
N GLU A 141 -6.00 -2.22 25.22
CA GLU A 141 -6.77 -0.96 25.23
C GLU A 141 -5.99 0.38 25.27
N PRO A 142 -6.29 1.33 24.37
CA PRO A 142 -7.38 1.33 23.37
C PRO A 142 -7.07 0.46 22.13
N PRO A 143 -8.09 0.14 21.29
CA PRO A 143 -7.87 -0.47 19.99
C PRO A 143 -6.91 0.36 19.14
N ALA A 144 -6.03 -0.32 18.41
CA ALA A 144 -5.09 0.34 17.52
C ALA A 144 -5.85 1.19 16.48
N PRO A 145 -5.37 2.41 16.17
CA PRO A 145 -5.99 3.23 15.15
C PRO A 145 -5.90 2.53 13.78
N ALA A 146 -6.83 2.88 12.89
CA ALA A 146 -6.78 2.43 11.49
C ALA A 146 -5.41 2.75 10.87
N PRO A 147 -4.86 1.87 10.01
CA PRO A 147 -3.61 2.13 9.31
C PRO A 147 -3.59 3.52 8.66
N HIS A 148 -2.45 4.19 8.77
CA HIS A 148 -2.32 5.58 8.38
C HIS A 148 -1.44 5.74 7.16
N TRP A 149 -1.92 6.50 6.20
CA TRP A 149 -1.28 6.61 4.90
C TRP A 149 -0.55 7.94 4.74
N ALA A 150 0.56 7.90 4.02
CA ALA A 150 1.35 9.09 3.76
C ALA A 150 2.09 8.99 2.42
N VAL A 151 2.51 10.14 1.91
CA VAL A 151 3.43 10.26 0.78
C VAL A 151 4.82 10.50 1.33
N TYR A 152 5.80 9.66 0.99
CA TYR A 152 7.20 9.90 1.31
C TYR A 152 7.77 10.98 0.39
N VAL A 153 8.46 11.99 0.95
CA VAL A 153 9.00 13.12 0.17
C VAL A 153 10.53 13.22 0.23
N GLY A 154 11.20 12.20 0.77
CA GLY A 154 12.66 12.15 0.91
C GLY A 154 13.16 12.59 2.28
N GLY A 155 14.40 12.21 2.62
CA GLY A 155 15.07 12.66 3.85
C GLY A 155 14.39 12.23 5.15
N GLY A 156 13.62 11.13 5.13
CA GLY A 156 12.84 10.69 6.28
C GLY A 156 11.61 11.56 6.56
N GLN A 157 11.17 12.38 5.61
CA GLN A 157 9.99 13.23 5.73
C GLN A 157 8.81 12.63 4.98
N ILE A 158 7.61 12.89 5.51
CA ILE A 158 6.35 12.48 4.90
C ILE A 158 5.39 13.66 4.83
N ILE A 159 4.46 13.59 3.87
CA ILE A 159 3.27 14.45 3.84
C ILE A 159 2.02 13.59 3.99
N HIS A 160 1.13 14.00 4.88
CA HIS A 160 -0.05 13.24 5.24
C HIS A 160 -1.20 14.15 5.69
N LEU A 161 -2.44 13.64 5.57
CA LEU A 161 -3.60 14.23 6.21
C LEU A 161 -3.70 13.69 7.64
N CYS A 162 -3.44 14.53 8.64
CA CYS A 162 -3.45 14.16 10.05
C CYS A 162 -4.29 15.16 10.85
N GLN A 163 -5.26 14.65 11.63
CA GLN A 163 -6.09 15.49 12.52
C GLN A 163 -6.76 16.68 11.80
N GLY A 164 -7.16 16.49 10.54
CA GLY A 164 -7.80 17.55 9.74
C GLY A 164 -6.84 18.60 9.21
N GLU A 165 -5.53 18.33 9.17
CA GLU A 165 -4.53 19.21 8.56
C GLU A 165 -3.62 18.41 7.63
N ILE A 166 -3.25 18.98 6.49
CA ILE A 166 -2.22 18.41 5.62
C ILE A 166 -0.86 18.93 6.09
N ARG A 167 -0.06 18.02 6.64
CA ARG A 167 1.19 18.36 7.34
C ARG A 167 2.38 17.69 6.67
N GLN A 168 3.55 18.29 6.84
CA GLN A 168 4.82 17.63 6.63
C GLN A 168 5.42 17.33 8.00
N ASP A 169 5.61 16.05 8.29
CA ASP A 169 6.16 15.57 9.55
C ASP A 169 7.34 14.64 9.28
N SER A 170 8.21 14.51 10.28
CA SER A 170 9.24 13.48 10.30
C SER A 170 8.60 12.09 10.43
N LEU A 171 9.06 11.11 9.65
CA LEU A 171 8.58 9.73 9.75
C LEU A 171 8.73 9.16 11.17
N TYR A 172 9.72 9.64 11.93
CA TYR A 172 10.00 9.23 13.30
C TYR A 172 9.06 9.87 14.34
N GLU A 173 8.39 10.96 13.98
CA GLU A 173 7.54 11.75 14.87
C GLU A 173 6.05 11.68 14.49
N ALA A 174 5.76 11.24 13.27
CA ALA A 174 4.41 11.07 12.74
C ALA A 174 3.61 10.03 13.55
N GLY A 175 2.94 10.52 14.60
CA GLY A 175 1.73 9.92 15.16
C GLY A 175 1.87 8.56 15.84
N ALA A 176 3.04 8.17 16.36
CA ALA A 176 3.27 6.95 17.15
C ALA A 176 3.29 5.61 16.39
N ALA A 177 3.34 5.62 15.06
CA ALA A 177 3.58 4.40 14.30
C ALA A 177 5.05 3.97 14.51
N ASN A 178 5.27 2.69 14.77
CA ASN A 178 6.61 2.12 14.98
C ASN A 178 7.06 1.22 13.83
N VAL A 179 6.13 0.85 12.95
CA VAL A 179 6.40 0.03 11.76
C VAL A 179 5.57 0.53 10.57
N GLY A 180 5.96 0.16 9.37
CA GLY A 180 5.22 0.49 8.17
C GLY A 180 5.73 -0.25 6.95
N ARG A 181 5.15 0.06 5.79
CA ARG A 181 5.48 -0.59 4.51
C ARG A 181 5.16 0.31 3.32
N VAL A 182 5.81 0.02 2.19
CA VAL A 182 5.53 0.67 0.91
C VAL A 182 4.32 -0.01 0.26
N VAL A 183 3.29 0.78 -0.07
CA VAL A 183 1.99 0.28 -0.57
C VAL A 183 1.65 0.76 -1.99
N ASN A 184 2.69 1.08 -2.75
CA ASN A 184 2.60 1.62 -4.11
C ASN A 184 1.71 0.85 -5.09
N SER A 185 1.64 -0.47 -4.93
CA SER A 185 0.99 -1.40 -5.86
C SER A 185 -0.41 -1.85 -5.44
N TRP A 186 -0.87 -1.44 -4.25
CA TRP A 186 -2.15 -1.91 -3.72
C TRP A 186 -3.32 -1.39 -4.54
N TYR A 187 -3.29 -0.11 -4.91
CA TYR A 187 -4.21 0.44 -5.91
C TYR A 187 -3.70 0.15 -7.33
N ARG A 188 -4.60 -0.29 -8.20
CA ARG A 188 -4.28 -0.75 -9.56
C ARG A 188 -4.51 0.31 -10.64
N TYR A 189 -4.45 1.59 -10.24
CA TYR A 189 -4.49 2.71 -11.17
C TYR A 189 -3.10 3.00 -11.73
N ARG A 190 -3.04 3.60 -12.92
CA ARG A 190 -1.79 4.11 -13.47
C ARG A 190 -1.24 5.22 -12.55
N PRO A 191 -0.03 5.08 -11.99
CA PRO A 191 0.56 6.10 -11.14
C PRO A 191 1.02 7.31 -11.96
N LEU A 192 1.01 8.47 -11.33
CA LEU A 192 1.72 9.66 -11.80
C LEU A 192 3.24 9.47 -11.59
N VAL A 193 4.03 10.27 -12.29
CA VAL A 193 5.49 10.31 -12.07
C VAL A 193 5.80 10.84 -10.67
N ALA A 194 6.87 10.35 -10.05
CA ALA A 194 7.26 10.65 -8.68
C ALA A 194 7.25 12.16 -8.36
N GLU A 195 7.82 12.97 -9.25
CA GLU A 195 7.85 14.44 -9.12
C GLU A 195 6.46 15.05 -8.97
N LEU A 196 5.49 14.57 -9.75
CA LEU A 196 4.11 15.07 -9.70
C LEU A 196 3.39 14.57 -8.44
N VAL A 197 3.72 13.38 -7.94
CA VAL A 197 3.17 12.89 -6.66
C VAL A 197 3.62 13.78 -5.51
N VAL A 198 4.92 14.10 -5.46
CA VAL A 198 5.50 15.01 -4.46
C VAL A 198 4.92 16.42 -4.62
N GLN A 199 4.82 16.93 -5.84
CA GLN A 199 4.21 18.25 -6.11
C GLN A 199 2.75 18.31 -5.64
N ASN A 200 1.96 17.26 -5.90
CA ASN A 200 0.58 17.16 -5.43
C ASN A 200 0.50 17.22 -3.90
N ALA A 201 1.39 16.50 -3.21
CA ALA A 201 1.42 16.49 -1.75
C ALA A 201 1.85 17.85 -1.18
N CYS A 202 2.97 18.41 -1.66
CA CYS A 202 3.50 19.70 -1.23
C CYS A 202 2.53 20.86 -1.48
N GLY A 203 1.82 20.85 -2.61
CA GLY A 203 0.89 21.92 -2.99
C GLY A 203 -0.33 22.08 -2.09
N HIS A 204 -0.56 21.14 -1.17
CA HIS A 204 -1.70 21.18 -0.23
C HIS A 204 -1.27 21.32 1.24
N LEU A 205 0.02 21.54 1.50
CA LEU A 205 0.51 21.74 2.87
C LEU A 205 -0.18 22.92 3.55
N GLY A 206 -0.58 22.73 4.81
CA GLY A 206 -1.19 23.75 5.64
C GLY A 206 -2.70 23.92 5.46
N LEU A 207 -3.34 23.24 4.49
CA LEU A 207 -4.80 23.23 4.39
C LEU A 207 -5.41 22.57 5.63
N LYS A 208 -6.55 23.12 6.11
CA LYS A 208 -7.23 22.66 7.33
C LYS A 208 -8.71 22.39 7.10
N SER A 209 -9.24 21.37 7.77
CA SER A 209 -10.65 21.00 7.90
C SER A 209 -11.53 21.37 6.70
N GLU A 210 -12.14 22.56 6.72
CA GLU A 210 -13.09 23.04 5.70
C GLU A 210 -12.49 23.14 4.28
N GLU A 211 -11.17 23.31 4.17
CA GLU A 211 -10.46 23.40 2.89
C GLU A 211 -10.12 22.02 2.30
N ILE A 212 -10.28 20.96 3.10
CA ILE A 212 -9.85 19.60 2.77
C ILE A 212 -11.00 18.82 2.15
N CYS A 213 -10.78 18.34 0.93
CA CYS A 213 -11.73 17.51 0.20
C CYS A 213 -11.45 16.00 0.32
N TRP A 214 -10.58 15.56 1.22
CA TRP A 214 -10.32 14.15 1.52
C TRP A 214 -10.75 13.84 2.96
N THR A 215 -11.47 12.74 3.15
CA THR A 215 -12.01 12.38 4.48
C THR A 215 -11.05 11.55 5.33
N ASN A 216 -9.95 11.07 4.75
CA ASN A 216 -8.98 10.22 5.43
C ASN A 216 -7.61 10.26 4.73
N SER A 217 -6.58 9.79 5.43
CA SER A 217 -5.19 9.84 4.96
C SER A 217 -4.92 8.97 3.73
N GLU A 218 -5.62 7.84 3.60
CA GLU A 218 -5.50 6.95 2.44
C GLU A 218 -6.03 7.61 1.17
N SER A 219 -7.21 8.21 1.23
CA SER A 219 -7.79 8.97 0.11
C SER A 219 -6.87 10.10 -0.34
N PHE A 220 -6.27 10.85 0.58
CA PHE A 220 -5.31 11.91 0.26
C PHE A 220 -4.05 11.36 -0.43
N ALA A 221 -3.38 10.38 0.18
CA ALA A 221 -2.14 9.81 -0.34
C ALA A 221 -2.36 9.13 -1.70
N ALA A 222 -3.44 8.35 -1.84
CA ALA A 222 -3.81 7.72 -3.10
C ALA A 222 -4.15 8.77 -4.18
N TRP A 223 -4.84 9.86 -3.83
CA TRP A 223 -5.07 10.96 -4.76
C TRP A 223 -3.75 11.58 -5.25
N CYS A 224 -2.79 11.84 -4.35
CA CYS A 224 -1.49 12.39 -4.73
C CYS A 224 -0.80 11.50 -5.78
N ARG A 225 -0.87 10.17 -5.62
CA ARG A 225 -0.22 9.21 -6.52
C ARG A 225 -0.96 8.97 -7.83
N PHE A 226 -2.29 8.97 -7.83
CA PHE A 226 -3.08 8.52 -8.98
C PHE A 226 -3.91 9.62 -9.65
N GLY A 227 -4.09 10.78 -9.01
CA GLY A 227 -4.83 11.93 -9.54
C GLY A 227 -6.32 11.70 -9.80
N LYS A 228 -6.88 10.58 -9.32
CA LYS A 228 -8.28 10.19 -9.55
C LYS A 228 -9.24 11.01 -8.68
N ARG A 229 -10.25 11.63 -9.30
CA ARG A 229 -11.20 12.50 -8.58
C ARG A 229 -12.06 11.73 -7.57
N GLU A 230 -12.24 10.43 -7.78
CA GLU A 230 -13.02 9.54 -6.93
C GLU A 230 -12.46 9.42 -5.50
N PHE A 231 -11.20 9.78 -5.28
CA PHE A 231 -10.63 9.87 -3.93
C PHE A 231 -11.05 11.12 -3.15
N LYS A 232 -11.59 12.14 -3.83
CA LYS A 232 -12.10 13.37 -3.21
C LYS A 232 -13.58 13.19 -2.83
N ALA A 233 -13.95 13.71 -1.66
CA ALA A 233 -15.33 13.84 -1.23
C ALA A 233 -16.15 14.58 -2.29
N GLY A 234 -17.27 13.99 -2.69
CA GLY A 234 -18.12 14.54 -3.76
C GLY A 234 -17.50 14.51 -5.17
N GLY A 235 -16.38 13.80 -5.37
CA GLY A 235 -15.73 13.65 -6.68
C GLY A 235 -16.47 12.75 -7.67
N GLU A 236 -17.51 12.04 -7.21
CA GLU A 236 -18.32 11.12 -8.01
C GLU A 236 -19.74 11.63 -8.22
N VAL A 237 -20.35 11.19 -9.34
CA VAL A 237 -21.73 11.57 -9.70
C VAL A 237 -22.71 10.93 -8.71
N PRO A 238 -23.78 11.63 -8.27
CA PRO A 238 -24.75 11.08 -7.33
C PRO A 238 -25.33 9.73 -7.77
N ALA A 239 -25.47 8.82 -6.80
CA ALA A 239 -25.83 7.40 -6.98
C ALA A 239 -27.09 7.15 -7.84
N GLY A 240 -28.04 8.09 -7.89
CA GLY A 240 -29.30 7.95 -8.64
C GLY A 240 -29.17 7.96 -10.17
N THR A 241 -27.98 8.21 -10.71
CA THR A 241 -27.72 8.24 -12.16
C THR A 241 -26.64 7.26 -12.63
N GLN A 242 -26.05 6.50 -11.71
CA GLN A 242 -24.95 5.61 -12.06
C GLN A 242 -25.46 4.26 -12.57
N PRO A 243 -25.00 3.78 -13.75
CA PRO A 243 -25.30 2.43 -14.20
C PRO A 243 -24.69 1.39 -13.23
N PRO A 244 -25.25 0.17 -13.13
CA PRO A 244 -24.76 -0.88 -12.25
C PRO A 244 -23.27 -1.20 -12.40
N GLN A 245 -22.72 -0.96 -13.59
CA GLN A 245 -21.31 -1.16 -13.94
C GLN A 245 -20.35 -0.19 -13.22
N GLN A 246 -20.86 0.87 -12.60
CA GLN A 246 -20.07 1.84 -11.83
C GLN A 246 -20.08 1.56 -10.31
N GLN A 247 -20.80 0.53 -9.85
CA GLN A 247 -20.81 0.15 -8.44
C GLN A 247 -19.45 -0.36 -7.97
N TYR A 248 -19.18 -0.11 -6.69
CA TYR A 248 -17.99 -0.58 -6.01
C TYR A 248 -18.30 -1.83 -5.18
N TYR A 249 -17.36 -2.76 -5.16
CA TYR A 249 -17.47 -4.00 -4.38
C TYR A 249 -16.23 -4.16 -3.51
N LEU A 250 -16.43 -4.34 -2.20
CA LEU A 250 -15.37 -4.73 -1.28
C LEU A 250 -15.50 -6.22 -0.99
N LYS A 251 -14.45 -6.98 -1.25
CA LYS A 251 -14.32 -8.38 -0.82
C LYS A 251 -13.38 -8.45 0.37
N VAL A 252 -13.88 -8.97 1.48
CA VAL A 252 -13.13 -9.26 2.71
C VAL A 252 -12.81 -10.75 2.72
N HIS A 253 -11.53 -11.10 2.71
CA HIS A 253 -11.06 -12.49 2.68
C HIS A 253 -10.86 -13.00 4.10
N LEU A 254 -11.65 -13.99 4.47
CA LEU A 254 -11.70 -14.60 5.80
C LEU A 254 -10.88 -15.90 5.81
N ALA A 255 -10.87 -16.62 6.94
CA ALA A 255 -10.28 -17.96 6.99
C ALA A 255 -11.05 -18.94 6.07
N ASP A 256 -10.40 -20.05 5.72
CA ASP A 256 -11.01 -21.17 4.98
C ASP A 256 -11.59 -20.80 3.60
N ASN A 257 -10.96 -19.85 2.90
CA ASN A 257 -11.38 -19.34 1.59
C ASN A 257 -12.80 -18.70 1.58
N LYS A 258 -13.36 -18.38 2.75
CA LYS A 258 -14.62 -17.63 2.84
C LYS A 258 -14.38 -16.17 2.44
N VAL A 259 -15.27 -15.63 1.62
CA VAL A 259 -15.20 -14.25 1.16
C VAL A 259 -16.53 -13.55 1.42
N HIS A 260 -16.50 -12.48 2.22
CA HIS A 260 -17.65 -11.60 2.38
C HIS A 260 -17.59 -10.48 1.34
N THR A 261 -18.70 -10.16 0.68
CA THR A 261 -18.77 -9.11 -0.34
C THR A 261 -19.81 -8.05 0.00
N ALA A 262 -19.38 -6.80 0.12
CA ALA A 262 -20.23 -5.64 0.33
C ALA A 262 -20.25 -4.72 -0.90
N ARG A 263 -21.36 -3.99 -1.11
CA ARG A 263 -21.59 -3.11 -2.27
C ARG A 263 -21.66 -1.65 -1.84
N PHE A 264 -21.08 -0.76 -2.62
CA PHE A 264 -21.02 0.68 -2.35
C PHE A 264 -21.30 1.48 -3.62
N HIS A 265 -21.85 2.68 -3.43
CA HIS A 265 -22.16 3.61 -4.52
C HIS A 265 -21.03 4.63 -4.76
N SER A 266 -20.04 4.67 -3.87
CA SER A 266 -18.88 5.53 -3.99
C SER A 266 -17.61 4.82 -3.52
N LEU A 267 -16.47 5.24 -4.06
CA LEU A 267 -15.15 4.81 -3.61
C LEU A 267 -14.90 5.29 -2.18
N GLU A 268 -15.43 6.46 -1.81
CA GLU A 268 -15.32 7.02 -0.47
C GLU A 268 -15.94 6.10 0.58
N ASP A 269 -17.17 5.62 0.37
CA ASP A 269 -17.85 4.72 1.30
C ASP A 269 -17.12 3.38 1.40
N LEU A 270 -16.60 2.86 0.27
CA LEU A 270 -15.81 1.64 0.27
C LEU A 270 -14.54 1.79 1.10
N ILE A 271 -13.79 2.88 0.93
CA ILE A 271 -12.56 3.14 1.68
C ILE A 271 -12.88 3.29 3.17
N ARG A 272 -13.95 4.02 3.50
CA ARG A 272 -14.42 4.21 4.87
C ARG A 272 -14.71 2.88 5.55
N GLU A 273 -15.44 1.98 4.88
CA GLU A 273 -15.74 0.66 5.44
C GLU A 273 -14.50 -0.21 5.56
N LYS A 274 -13.61 -0.23 4.54
CA LYS A 274 -12.34 -0.95 4.63
C LYS A 274 -11.52 -0.52 5.85
N ARG A 275 -11.42 0.80 6.08
CA ARG A 275 -10.68 1.36 7.22
C ARG A 275 -11.34 1.04 8.57
N ARG A 276 -12.68 1.00 8.62
CA ARG A 276 -13.43 0.54 9.81
C ARG A 276 -13.05 -0.90 10.14
N ILE A 277 -13.05 -1.78 9.14
CA ILE A 277 -12.72 -3.21 9.28
C ILE A 277 -11.25 -3.38 9.71
N ASP A 278 -10.31 -2.64 9.12
CA ASP A 278 -8.90 -2.66 9.52
C ASP A 278 -8.73 -2.24 11.00
N ALA A 279 -9.47 -1.23 11.47
CA ALA A 279 -9.41 -0.75 12.86
C ALA A 279 -10.05 -1.72 13.87
N SER A 280 -11.14 -2.42 13.48
CA SER A 280 -11.78 -3.43 14.34
C SER A 280 -10.89 -4.65 14.57
N GLY A 281 -9.96 -4.93 13.65
CA GLY A 281 -9.10 -6.11 13.69
C GLY A 281 -9.84 -7.39 13.27
N ARG A 282 -9.09 -8.33 12.68
CA ARG A 282 -9.64 -9.54 12.04
C ARG A 282 -10.57 -10.38 12.92
N LEU A 283 -10.26 -10.53 14.21
CA LEU A 283 -11.07 -11.34 15.13
C LEU A 283 -12.48 -10.77 15.34
N ARG A 284 -12.59 -9.45 15.55
CA ARG A 284 -13.90 -8.79 15.73
C ARG A 284 -14.71 -8.84 14.44
N VAL A 285 -14.04 -8.67 13.30
CA VAL A 285 -14.66 -8.77 11.97
C VAL A 285 -15.22 -10.17 11.71
N LEU A 286 -14.48 -11.22 12.10
CA LEU A 286 -14.97 -12.60 11.98
C LEU A 286 -16.23 -12.83 12.83
N GLN A 287 -16.30 -12.25 14.04
CA GLN A 287 -17.49 -12.33 14.89
C GLN A 287 -18.67 -11.56 14.27
N GLU A 288 -18.49 -10.29 13.89
CA GLU A 288 -19.52 -9.46 13.27
C GLU A 288 -20.12 -10.12 12.02
N LEU A 289 -19.28 -10.77 11.21
CA LEU A 289 -19.72 -11.46 10.00
C LEU A 289 -20.40 -12.81 10.26
N ALA A 290 -20.07 -13.48 11.36
CA ALA A 290 -20.76 -14.71 11.77
C ALA A 290 -22.18 -14.39 12.27
N ASP A 291 -22.32 -13.35 13.10
CA ASP A 291 -23.62 -12.94 13.66
C ASP A 291 -24.62 -12.54 12.56
N LEU A 292 -24.14 -11.91 11.47
CA LEU A 292 -24.94 -11.55 10.29
C LEU A 292 -25.45 -12.73 9.45
N VAL A 293 -24.84 -13.91 9.60
CA VAL A 293 -25.27 -15.15 8.93
C VAL A 293 -26.34 -15.84 9.76
N ASP A 294 -26.19 -15.84 11.09
CA ASP A 294 -27.14 -16.46 12.01
C ASP A 294 -28.47 -15.68 12.11
N ASP A 295 -28.45 -14.35 11.95
CA ASP A 295 -29.67 -13.51 11.90
C ASP A 295 -30.53 -13.69 10.63
N LYS A 296 -30.08 -14.51 9.68
CA LYS A 296 -30.79 -14.81 8.42
C LYS A 296 -31.39 -16.21 8.34
N GLU A 297 -31.29 -17.02 9.40
CA GLU A 297 -32.01 -18.30 9.57
C GLU A 297 -33.25 -18.15 10.46
#